data_AF-A0A285SBU6-F1
#
_entry.id   AF-A0A285SBU6-F1
#
_cell.length_a   1.000
_cell.length_b   1.000
_cell.length_c   1.000
_cell.angle_alpha   90.00
_cell.angle_beta   90.00
_cell.angle_gamma   90.00
#
_symmetry.space_group_name_H-M   'P 1'
#
loop_
_entity.id
_entity.type
_entity.pdbx_description
1 polymer ?
#
loop_
_entity_poly.entity_id
_entity_poly.type
_entity_poly.pdbx_seq_one_letter_code
_entity_poly.pdbx_strand_id
1 'polypeptide(L)'
;MSPVIIGIILIFLGLCLIPFGYSDFKEELKMVKEETSIFKRFIVYVLTFIGFIDLNSYLGWILSLALLLVFSGGAFIFLSIVP
;
A
#
# COMPACT_ATOMS: atom_id res chain seq x y z
N MET A 1 -21.16 4.39 -15.96
CA MET A 1 -19.75 4.83 -15.89
C MET A 1 -18.90 3.79 -16.59
N SER A 2 -17.86 4.19 -17.34
CA SER A 2 -16.92 3.23 -17.96
C SER A 2 -16.14 2.47 -16.86
N PRO A 3 -15.91 1.16 -16.97
CA PRO A 3 -15.15 0.40 -15.97
C PRO A 3 -13.71 0.92 -15.80
N VAL A 4 -13.18 1.55 -16.85
CA VAL A 4 -11.91 2.30 -16.80
C VAL A 4 -11.98 3.47 -15.82
N ILE A 5 -13.08 4.24 -15.83
CA ILE A 5 -13.26 5.38 -14.91
C ILE A 5 -13.38 4.89 -13.46
N ILE A 6 -14.10 3.79 -13.24
CA ILE A 6 -14.22 3.16 -11.92
C ILE A 6 -12.82 2.72 -11.44
N GLY A 7 -12.04 2.09 -12.31
CA GLY A 7 -10.68 1.67 -11.98
C GLY A 7 -9.75 2.85 -11.65
N ILE A 8 -9.81 3.95 -12.40
CA ILE A 8 -9.04 5.17 -12.12
C ILE A 8 -9.41 5.76 -10.75
N ILE A 9 -10.70 5.83 -10.43
CA ILE A 9 -11.17 6.36 -9.14
C ILE A 9 -10.68 5.49 -7.98
N LEU A 10 -10.76 4.15 -8.13
CA LEU A 10 -10.28 3.20 -7.13
C LEU A 10 -8.77 3.33 -6.90
N ILE A 11 -7.98 3.44 -7.97
CA ILE A 11 -6.53 3.67 -7.85
C ILE A 11 -6.25 4.99 -7.15
N PHE A 12 -6.96 6.06 -7.49
CA PHE A 12 -6.76 7.37 -6.88
C PHE A 12 -7.08 7.35 -5.37
N LEU A 13 -8.20 6.75 -4.99
CA LEU A 13 -8.58 6.54 -3.59
C LEU A 13 -7.55 5.71 -2.83
N GLY A 14 -7.08 4.61 -3.44
CA GLY A 14 -6.04 3.78 -2.85
C GLY A 14 -4.74 4.56 -2.64
N LEU A 15 -4.26 5.28 -3.66
CA LEU A 15 -3.05 6.12 -3.55
C LEU A 15 -3.17 7.22 -2.49
N CYS A 16 -4.36 7.82 -2.32
CA CYS A 16 -4.61 8.79 -1.26
C CYS A 16 -4.55 8.17 0.14
N LEU A 17 -4.94 6.90 0.31
CA LEU A 17 -4.96 6.21 1.61
C LEU A 17 -3.61 5.61 2.01
N ILE A 18 -2.73 5.26 1.05
CA ILE A 18 -1.37 4.78 1.31
C ILE A 18 -0.59 5.68 2.29
N PRO A 19 -0.48 7.01 2.09
CA PRO A 19 0.30 7.86 2.99
C PRO A 19 -0.29 7.94 4.41
N PHE A 20 -1.61 7.74 4.58
CA PHE A 20 -2.22 7.66 5.91
C PHE A 20 -1.78 6.38 6.61
N GLY A 21 -1.89 5.21 5.94
CA GLY A 21 -1.43 3.93 6.49
C GLY A 21 0.08 3.86 6.70
N TYR A 22 0.87 4.63 5.93
CA TYR A 22 2.34 4.64 5.99
C TYR A 22 2.91 5.61 7.05
N SER A 23 2.06 6.37 7.74
CA SER A 23 2.52 7.36 8.74
C SER A 23 3.26 6.72 9.92
N ASP A 24 2.68 5.68 10.53
CA ASP A 24 3.31 4.88 11.58
C ASP A 24 4.53 4.10 11.06
N PHE A 25 4.43 3.60 9.83
CA PHE A 25 5.52 2.89 9.17
C PHE A 25 6.79 3.74 9.07
N LYS A 26 6.61 5.03 8.78
CA LYS A 26 7.71 5.99 8.67
C LYS A 26 8.44 6.21 10.00
N GLU A 27 7.74 6.12 11.13
CA GLU A 27 8.36 6.24 12.45
C GLU A 27 9.19 5.01 12.80
N GLU A 28 8.68 3.80 12.59
CA GLU A 28 9.44 2.55 12.78
C GLU A 28 10.67 2.50 11.88
N LEU A 29 10.52 2.89 10.61
CA LEU A 29 11.64 2.95 9.67
C LEU A 29 12.69 4.00 9.98
N LYS A 30 12.32 5.08 10.69
CA LYS A 30 13.26 6.12 11.08
C LYS A 30 14.30 5.57 12.05
N MET A 31 13.89 4.70 12.98
CA MET A 31 14.79 4.03 13.92
C MET A 31 15.77 3.09 13.19
N VAL A 32 15.34 2.43 12.12
CA VAL A 32 16.18 1.50 11.35
C VAL A 32 17.21 2.21 10.47
N LYS A 33 16.93 3.46 10.07
CA LYS A 33 17.71 4.23 9.10
C LYS A 33 19.09 4.64 9.59
N GLU A 34 19.31 4.70 10.90
CA GLU A 34 20.56 5.17 11.50
C GLU A 34 21.63 4.08 11.64
N GLU A 35 21.25 2.78 11.65
CA GLU A 35 22.20 1.71 12.02
C GLU A 35 22.46 0.63 10.96
N THR A 36 21.77 0.61 9.80
CA THR A 36 21.79 -0.58 8.90
C THR A 36 22.17 -0.33 7.44
N SER A 37 22.88 -1.31 6.86
CA SER A 37 23.22 -1.34 5.43
C SER A 37 21.98 -1.43 4.55
N ILE A 38 22.08 -0.97 3.30
CA ILE A 38 20.97 -0.88 2.32
C ILE A 38 20.18 -2.20 2.19
N PHE A 39 20.87 -3.33 2.24
CA PHE A 39 20.25 -4.66 2.10
C PHE A 39 19.42 -5.04 3.33
N LYS A 40 19.95 -4.80 4.54
CA LYS A 40 19.21 -5.00 5.79
C LYS A 40 18.03 -4.05 5.85
N ARG A 41 18.18 -2.80 5.38
CA ARG A 41 17.07 -1.87 5.23
C ARG A 41 15.96 -2.51 4.39
N PHE A 42 16.23 -2.93 3.16
CA PHE A 42 15.21 -3.53 2.29
C PHE A 42 14.47 -4.70 2.95
N ILE A 43 15.19 -5.61 3.61
CA ILE A 43 14.59 -6.74 4.33
C ILE A 43 13.68 -6.26 5.46
N VAL A 44 14.12 -5.29 6.26
CA VAL A 44 13.30 -4.72 7.34
C VAL A 44 12.09 -4.00 6.75
N TYR A 45 12.23 -3.21 5.69
CA TYR A 45 11.08 -2.62 4.98
C TYR A 45 10.07 -3.69 4.55
N VAL A 46 10.51 -4.81 3.98
CA VAL A 46 9.61 -5.88 3.54
C VAL A 46 8.95 -6.58 4.74
N LEU A 47 9.73 -6.92 5.78
CA LEU A 47 9.21 -7.57 6.98
C LEU A 47 8.25 -6.68 7.75
N THR A 48 8.58 -5.41 7.94
CA THR A 48 7.69 -4.44 8.57
C THR A 48 6.46 -4.30 7.71
N PHE A 49 6.56 -4.23 6.37
CA PHE A 49 5.39 -4.09 5.47
C PHE A 49 4.45 -5.29 5.58
N ILE A 50 5.01 -6.50 5.67
CA ILE A 50 4.25 -7.73 5.92
C ILE A 50 3.64 -7.73 7.32
N GLY A 51 4.38 -7.28 8.34
CA GLY A 51 3.88 -7.12 9.70
C GLY A 51 2.79 -6.05 9.80
N PHE A 52 2.79 -5.05 8.94
CA PHE A 52 1.78 -3.99 8.87
C PHE A 52 0.50 -4.43 8.15
N ILE A 53 0.56 -5.52 7.37
CA ILE A 53 -0.62 -6.22 6.84
C ILE A 53 -1.33 -6.99 7.98
N ASP A 54 -0.78 -7.00 9.19
CA ASP A 54 -1.51 -7.46 10.37
C ASP A 54 -2.74 -6.56 10.62
N LEU A 55 -3.93 -7.16 10.46
CA LEU A 55 -5.24 -6.52 10.63
C LEU A 55 -5.55 -6.16 12.10
N ASN A 56 -4.59 -6.34 13.00
CA ASN A 56 -4.68 -5.96 14.40
C ASN A 56 -4.53 -4.45 14.64
N SER A 57 -3.92 -3.70 13.70
CA SER A 57 -3.79 -2.24 13.82
C SER A 57 -4.73 -1.49 12.86
N TYR A 58 -5.27 -0.35 13.32
CA TYR A 58 -6.16 0.50 12.51
C TYR A 58 -5.47 1.03 11.25
N LEU A 59 -4.17 1.33 11.34
CA LEU A 59 -3.39 1.81 10.21
C LEU A 59 -3.00 0.69 9.24
N GLY A 60 -2.77 -0.52 9.74
CA GLY A 60 -2.62 -1.72 8.92
C GLY A 60 -3.87 -2.04 8.12
N TRP A 61 -5.05 -1.83 8.71
CA TRP A 61 -6.33 -1.86 8.01
C TRP A 61 -6.42 -0.83 6.88
N ILE A 62 -6.04 0.42 7.14
CA ILE A 62 -6.05 1.49 6.13
C ILE A 62 -5.10 1.16 4.98
N LEU A 63 -3.90 0.68 5.29
CA LEU A 63 -2.90 0.29 4.28
C LEU A 63 -3.39 -0.89 3.44
N SER A 64 -3.99 -1.90 4.08
CA SER A 64 -4.55 -3.08 3.40
C SER A 64 -5.73 -2.71 2.50
N LEU A 65 -6.61 -1.83 2.98
CA LEU A 65 -7.71 -1.28 2.17
C LEU A 65 -7.17 -0.49 0.99
N ALA A 66 -6.15 0.34 1.20
CA ALA A 66 -5.51 1.12 0.16
C ALA A 66 -4.92 0.24 -0.94
N LEU A 67 -4.18 -0.81 -0.56
CA LEU A 67 -3.64 -1.78 -1.51
C LEU A 67 -4.76 -2.49 -2.28
N LEU A 68 -5.81 -2.92 -1.58
CA LEU A 68 -6.96 -3.58 -2.21
C LEU A 68 -7.64 -2.67 -3.24
N LEU A 69 -7.79 -1.38 -2.95
CA LEU A 69 -8.34 -0.39 -3.87
C LEU A 69 -7.44 -0.17 -5.10
N VAL A 70 -6.11 -0.11 -4.92
CA VAL A 70 -5.17 0.00 -6.05
C VAL A 70 -5.20 -1.25 -6.93
N PHE A 71 -5.14 -2.45 -6.33
CA PHE A 71 -5.14 -3.71 -7.08
C PHE A 71 -6.47 -3.97 -7.78
N SER A 72 -7.60 -3.73 -7.11
CA SER A 72 -8.92 -3.86 -7.72
C SER A 72 -9.12 -2.84 -8.84
N GLY A 73 -8.71 -1.59 -8.64
CA GLY A 73 -8.77 -0.57 -9.69
C GLY A 73 -7.90 -0.93 -10.91
N GLY A 74 -6.70 -1.45 -10.67
CA GLY A 74 -5.83 -1.98 -11.73
C GLY A 74 -6.46 -3.16 -12.47
N ALA A 75 -7.09 -4.09 -11.76
CA ALA A 75 -7.80 -5.21 -12.35
C ALA A 75 -8.99 -4.76 -13.23
N PHE A 76 -9.77 -3.77 -12.78
CA PHE A 76 -10.86 -3.20 -13.59
C PHE A 76 -10.35 -2.57 -14.90
N ILE A 77 -9.24 -1.84 -14.85
CA ILE A 77 -8.63 -1.26 -16.05
C ILE A 77 -8.11 -2.37 -16.97
N PHE A 78 -7.39 -3.35 -16.41
CA PHE A 78 -6.81 -4.45 -17.17
C PHE A 78 -7.89 -5.28 -17.88
N LEU A 79 -8.94 -5.69 -17.17
CA LEU A 79 -10.08 -6.42 -17.73
C LEU A 79 -10.89 -5.60 -18.75
N SER A 80 -10.76 -4.27 -18.75
CA SER A 80 -11.40 -3.41 -19.75
C SER A 80 -10.57 -3.26 -21.03
N ILE A 81 -9.27 -3.56 -20.97
CA ILE A 81 -8.33 -3.43 -22.09
C ILE A 81 -8.08 -4.79 -22.75
N VAL A 82 -8.10 -5.88 -21.97
CA VAL A 82 -8.01 -7.25 -22.50
C VAL A 82 -9.37 -7.63 -23.10
N PRO A 83 -9.46 -7.93 -24.41
CA PRO A 83 -10.70 -8.28 -25.09
C PRO A 83 -11.23 -9.67 -24.70
#